data_AF-A0AAV4IWR3-F1
#
_entry.id   AF-A0AAV4IWR3-F1
#
_cell.length_a   1.000
_cell.length_b   1.000
_cell.length_c   1.000
_cell.angle_alpha   90.00
_cell.angle_beta   90.00
_cell.angle_gamma   90.00
#
_symmetry.space_group_name_H-M   'P 1'
#
loop_
_entity.id
_entity.type
_entity.pdbx_description
1 polymer ?
#
loop_
_entity_poly.entity_id
_entity_poly.type
_entity_poly.pdbx_seq_one_letter_code
_entity_poly.pdbx_strand_id
1 'polypeptide(L)'
;MPSITMILVEEFIRGVGLCLLVWCACGLISLVGALCYAELGTTISRSGGDYAYIMEAFGPLCAFLQLWVNLIVIRPTAQAVVALTFAYYTVQPLFPNCEPPAAAVSLLAALCISLLTFVNAMSVRAATVIQDLFTAAKLFALTAIIITGLALIGKGMLCTTLVFTL
;
A
#
# COMPACT_ATOMS: atom_id res chain seq x y z
N MET A 1 0.83 5.71 1.67
CA MET A 1 1.30 4.97 0.48
C MET A 1 1.46 5.87 -0.74
N PRO A 2 0.45 6.62 -1.23
CA PRO A 2 0.63 7.43 -2.44
C PRO A 2 1.67 8.55 -2.29
N SER A 3 1.86 9.07 -1.09
CA SER A 3 2.78 10.16 -0.76
C SER A 3 4.26 9.79 -0.82
N ILE A 4 4.71 8.69 -0.19
CA ILE A 4 6.13 8.30 -0.18
C ILE A 4 6.59 7.86 -1.58
N THR A 5 5.77 7.09 -2.30
CA THR A 5 6.10 6.70 -3.67
C THR A 5 6.11 7.88 -4.63
N MET A 6 5.17 8.83 -4.48
CA MET A 6 5.14 10.03 -5.31
C MET A 6 6.34 10.95 -5.07
N ILE A 7 6.75 11.15 -3.81
CA ILE A 7 7.95 11.95 -3.47
C ILE A 7 9.21 11.32 -4.08
N LEU A 8 9.39 10.00 -3.94
CA LEU A 8 10.56 9.32 -4.51
C LEU A 8 10.58 9.43 -6.04
N VAL A 9 9.45 9.19 -6.71
CA VAL A 9 9.36 9.31 -8.17
C VAL A 9 9.68 10.74 -8.60
N GLU A 10 9.19 11.75 -7.89
CA GLU A 10 9.46 13.15 -8.20
C GLU A 10 10.92 13.56 -7.97
N GLU A 11 11.57 13.04 -6.92
CA GLU A 11 13.00 13.24 -6.69
C GLU A 11 13.87 12.68 -7.83
N PHE A 12 13.54 11.50 -8.34
CA PHE A 12 14.31 10.86 -9.41
C PHE A 12 14.05 11.45 -10.80
N ILE A 13 12.80 11.84 -11.07
CA ILE A 13 12.35 12.18 -12.42
C ILE A 13 12.21 13.70 -12.64
N ARG A 14 12.19 14.50 -11.54
CA ARG A 14 12.13 15.98 -11.54
C ARG A 14 11.12 16.55 -12.55
N GLY A 15 9.94 15.94 -12.66
CA GLY A 15 8.92 16.36 -13.61
C GLY A 15 7.55 15.70 -13.38
N VAL A 16 6.52 16.53 -13.17
CA VAL A 16 5.15 16.09 -12.88
C VAL A 16 4.54 15.27 -14.03
N GLY A 17 4.79 15.65 -15.29
CA GLY A 17 4.27 14.92 -16.45
C GLY A 17 4.87 13.52 -16.61
N LEU A 18 6.17 13.37 -16.33
CA LEU A 18 6.84 12.06 -16.36
C LEU A 18 6.41 11.17 -15.19
N CYS A 19 6.14 11.75 -14.01
CA CYS A 19 5.57 11.01 -12.87
C CYS A 19 4.24 10.34 -13.27
N LEU A 20 3.33 11.06 -13.93
CA LEU A 20 2.06 10.51 -14.41
C LEU A 20 2.27 9.38 -15.44
N LEU A 21 3.24 9.51 -16.34
CA LEU A 21 3.57 8.46 -17.32
C LEU A 21 4.08 7.18 -16.64
N VAL A 22 4.94 7.32 -15.61
CA VAL A 22 5.45 6.18 -14.84
C VAL A 22 4.31 5.46 -14.11
N TRP A 23 3.38 6.20 -13.53
CA TRP A 23 2.17 5.62 -12.91
C TRP A 23 1.32 4.85 -13.92
N CYS A 24 1.07 5.43 -15.11
CA CYS A 24 0.35 4.74 -16.17
C CYS A 24 1.09 3.46 -16.64
N ALA A 25 2.41 3.52 -16.81
CA ALA A 25 3.22 2.37 -17.20
C ALA A 25 3.19 1.26 -16.12
N CYS A 26 3.30 1.61 -14.84
CA CYS A 26 3.16 0.68 -13.72
C CYS A 26 1.78 0.00 -13.71
N GLY A 27 0.71 0.78 -13.96
CA GLY A 27 -0.65 0.26 -14.10
C GLY A 27 -0.78 -0.75 -15.24
N LEU A 28 -0.21 -0.46 -16.41
CA LEU A 28 -0.25 -1.35 -17.57
C LEU A 28 0.53 -2.65 -17.31
N ILE A 29 1.73 -2.58 -16.74
CA ILE A 29 2.52 -3.75 -16.37
C ILE A 29 1.77 -4.61 -15.35
N SER A 30 1.13 -3.97 -14.37
CA SER A 30 0.32 -4.67 -13.36
C SER A 30 -0.89 -5.38 -13.96
N LEU A 31 -1.53 -4.78 -14.98
CA LEU A 31 -2.65 -5.40 -15.70
C LEU A 31 -2.20 -6.67 -16.44
N VAL A 32 -1.08 -6.59 -17.17
CA VAL A 32 -0.52 -7.75 -17.86
C VAL A 32 -0.16 -8.86 -16.86
N GLY A 33 0.47 -8.51 -15.74
CA GLY A 33 0.76 -9.45 -14.66
C GLY A 33 -0.50 -10.11 -14.10
N ALA A 34 -1.55 -9.34 -13.84
CA ALA A 34 -2.83 -9.85 -13.35
C ALA A 34 -3.50 -10.84 -14.32
N LEU A 35 -3.41 -10.59 -15.63
CA LEU A 35 -3.90 -11.52 -16.66
C LEU A 35 -3.11 -12.83 -16.64
N CYS A 36 -1.78 -12.78 -16.54
CA CYS A 36 -0.96 -13.99 -16.40
C CYS A 36 -1.33 -14.79 -15.13
N TYR A 37 -1.56 -14.12 -14.00
CA TYR A 37 -2.02 -14.76 -12.77
C TYR A 37 -3.43 -15.34 -12.89
N ALA A 38 -4.32 -14.72 -13.68
CA ALA A 38 -5.65 -15.23 -13.94
C ALA A 38 -5.59 -16.55 -14.73
N GLU A 39 -4.78 -16.62 -15.80
CA GLU A 39 -4.56 -17.85 -16.58
C GLU A 39 -3.93 -18.97 -15.72
N LEU A 40 -2.98 -18.62 -14.85
CA LEU A 40 -2.37 -19.58 -13.93
C LEU A 40 -3.37 -20.10 -12.90
N GLY A 41 -4.22 -19.22 -12.36
CA GLY A 41 -5.25 -19.57 -11.38
C GLY A 41 -6.40 -20.40 -11.93
N THR A 42 -6.72 -20.27 -13.23
CA THR A 42 -7.69 -21.15 -13.90
C THR A 42 -7.07 -22.50 -14.28
N THR A 43 -5.78 -22.54 -14.60
CA THR A 43 -5.06 -23.77 -14.98
C THR A 43 -4.73 -24.65 -13.78
N ILE A 44 -4.24 -24.07 -12.69
CA ILE A 44 -3.80 -24.80 -11.49
C ILE A 44 -4.77 -24.51 -10.35
N SER A 45 -5.78 -25.38 -10.19
CA SER A 45 -6.84 -25.25 -9.18
C SER A 45 -6.46 -25.77 -7.78
N ARG A 46 -5.16 -25.79 -7.45
CA ARG A 46 -4.66 -26.23 -6.15
C ARG A 46 -4.70 -25.09 -5.12
N SER A 47 -5.14 -25.40 -3.90
CA SER A 47 -5.09 -24.44 -2.79
C SER A 47 -3.64 -24.13 -2.40
N GLY A 48 -3.23 -22.86 -2.44
CA GLY A 48 -1.87 -22.43 -2.07
C GLY A 48 -1.35 -21.19 -2.79
N GLY A 49 -2.04 -20.72 -3.84
CA GLY A 49 -1.66 -19.50 -4.58
C GLY A 49 -0.27 -19.62 -5.18
N ASP A 50 0.56 -18.58 -4.99
CA ASP A 50 1.93 -18.49 -5.53
C ASP A 50 2.80 -19.73 -5.22
N TYR A 51 2.63 -20.30 -4.02
CA TYR A 51 3.35 -21.52 -3.62
C TYR A 51 2.96 -22.73 -4.49
N ALA A 52 1.66 -22.91 -4.76
CA ALA A 52 1.17 -24.03 -5.56
C ALA A 52 1.63 -23.94 -7.01
N TYR A 53 1.69 -22.73 -7.57
CA TYR A 53 2.18 -22.50 -8.93
C TYR A 53 3.66 -22.87 -9.08
N ILE A 54 4.50 -22.45 -8.13
CA ILE A 54 5.94 -22.75 -8.15
C ILE A 54 6.20 -24.22 -7.84
N MET A 55 5.39 -24.84 -6.98
CA MET A 55 5.50 -26.26 -6.66
C MET A 55 5.26 -27.14 -7.90
N GLU A 56 4.27 -26.80 -8.72
CA GLU A 56 3.95 -27.53 -9.96
C GLU A 56 5.04 -27.32 -11.03
N ALA A 57 5.59 -26.11 -11.15
CA ALA A 57 6.54 -25.76 -12.21
C ALA A 57 8.01 -26.13 -11.90
N PHE A 58 8.47 -25.93 -10.66
CA PHE A 58 9.89 -26.00 -10.27
C PHE A 58 10.18 -27.03 -9.16
N GLY A 59 9.15 -27.70 -8.64
CA GLY A 59 9.30 -28.72 -7.60
C GLY A 59 9.43 -28.16 -6.17
N PRO A 60 9.69 -29.04 -5.18
CA PRO A 60 9.50 -28.74 -3.76
C PRO A 60 10.53 -27.75 -3.18
N LEU A 61 11.78 -27.78 -3.64
CA LEU A 61 12.83 -26.90 -3.09
C LEU A 61 12.59 -25.43 -3.42
N CYS A 62 12.26 -25.12 -4.68
CA CYS A 62 11.94 -23.76 -5.11
C CYS A 62 10.67 -23.24 -4.43
N ALA A 63 9.65 -24.09 -4.27
CA ALA A 63 8.43 -23.74 -3.57
C ALA A 63 8.69 -23.41 -2.09
N PHE A 64 9.55 -24.19 -1.41
CA PHE A 64 9.97 -23.91 -0.03
C PHE A 64 10.68 -22.56 0.09
N LEU A 65 11.62 -22.25 -0.81
CA LEU A 65 12.33 -20.97 -0.81
C LEU A 65 11.38 -19.78 -1.01
N GLN A 66 10.42 -19.89 -1.93
CA GLN A 66 9.38 -18.87 -2.11
C GLN A 66 8.60 -18.64 -0.81
N LEU A 67 8.14 -19.73 -0.18
CA LEU A 67 7.37 -19.65 1.07
C LEU A 67 8.21 -18.99 2.18
N TRP A 68 9.48 -19.38 2.29
CA TRP A 68 10.41 -18.86 3.28
C TRP A 68 10.64 -17.35 3.13
N VAL A 69 10.93 -16.88 1.91
CA VAL A 69 11.10 -15.45 1.61
C VAL A 69 9.80 -14.69 1.83
N ASN A 70 8.67 -15.25 1.41
CA ASN A 70 7.36 -14.61 1.58
C ASN A 70 7.03 -14.41 3.06
N LEU A 71 7.23 -15.43 3.91
CA LEU A 71 6.91 -15.37 5.33
C LEU A 71 7.87 -14.49 6.14
N ILE A 72 9.18 -14.55 5.86
CA ILE A 72 10.19 -13.86 6.67
C ILE A 72 10.43 -12.43 6.19
N VAL A 73 10.33 -12.18 4.88
CA VAL A 73 10.70 -10.89 4.29
C VAL A 73 9.46 -10.16 3.82
N ILE A 74 8.73 -10.70 2.83
CA ILE A 74 7.73 -9.93 2.09
C ILE A 74 6.54 -9.51 2.97
N ARG A 75 5.92 -10.45 3.69
CA ARG A 75 4.74 -10.17 4.52
C ARG A 75 5.02 -9.22 5.69
N PRO A 76 6.05 -9.45 6.54
CA PRO A 76 6.30 -8.56 7.67
C PRO A 76 6.79 -7.18 7.23
N THR A 77 7.62 -7.07 6.19
CA THR A 77 8.08 -5.76 5.70
C THR A 77 6.92 -4.93 5.15
N ALA A 78 6.01 -5.54 4.38
CA ALA A 78 4.83 -4.85 3.88
C ALA A 78 3.95 -4.32 5.02
N GLN A 79 3.72 -5.11 6.08
CA GLN A 79 2.96 -4.65 7.24
C GLN A 79 3.69 -3.57 8.03
N ALA A 80 5.01 -3.68 8.21
CA ALA A 80 5.81 -2.68 8.92
C ALA A 80 5.80 -1.32 8.20
N VAL A 81 5.95 -1.30 6.87
CA VAL A 81 5.92 -0.06 6.07
C VAL A 81 4.55 0.63 6.20
N VAL A 82 3.45 -0.13 6.14
CA VAL A 82 2.10 0.43 6.31
C VAL A 82 1.91 1.00 7.72
N ALA A 83 2.34 0.29 8.76
CA ALA A 83 2.23 0.75 10.15
C ALA A 83 3.07 2.00 10.43
N LEU A 84 4.30 2.05 9.93
CA LEU A 84 5.16 3.23 10.03
C LEU A 84 4.53 4.43 9.32
N THR A 85 3.96 4.21 8.13
CA THR A 85 3.24 5.27 7.39
C THR A 85 2.04 5.79 8.19
N PHE A 86 1.24 4.89 8.78
CA PHE A 86 0.12 5.26 9.63
C PHE A 86 0.56 6.08 10.85
N ALA A 87 1.62 5.63 11.53
CA ALA A 87 2.17 6.33 12.68
C ALA A 87 2.71 7.72 12.30
N TYR A 88 3.42 7.84 11.18
CA TYR A 88 3.92 9.11 10.67
C TYR A 88 2.79 10.10 10.42
N TYR A 89 1.75 9.70 9.67
CA TYR A 89 0.60 10.58 9.39
C TYR A 89 -0.21 10.96 10.63
N THR A 90 -0.23 10.10 11.64
CA THR A 90 -0.93 10.38 12.91
C THR A 90 -0.17 11.40 13.76
N VAL A 91 1.17 11.35 13.75
CA VAL A 91 2.03 12.22 14.59
C VAL A 91 2.35 13.55 13.89
N GLN A 92 2.40 13.59 12.55
CA GLN A 92 2.67 14.80 11.77
C GLN A 92 1.83 16.04 12.18
N PRO A 93 0.51 15.98 12.43
CA PRO A 93 -0.26 17.15 12.85
C PRO A 93 0.10 17.68 14.25
N LEU A 94 0.72 16.86 15.11
CA LEU A 94 1.17 17.30 16.45
C LEU A 94 2.50 18.06 16.39
N PHE A 95 3.26 17.91 15.30
CA PHE A 95 4.54 18.58 15.06
C PHE A 95 4.51 19.32 13.71
N PRO A 96 3.70 20.38 13.56
CA PRO A 96 3.50 21.02 12.24
C PRO A 96 4.76 21.71 11.69
N ASN A 97 5.70 22.11 12.56
CA ASN A 97 6.91 22.85 12.19
C ASN A 97 8.20 22.03 12.34
N CYS A 98 8.12 20.76 12.74
CA CYS A 98 9.28 19.94 13.05
C CYS A 98 9.07 18.50 12.59
N GLU A 99 10.15 17.82 12.20
CA GLU A 99 10.06 16.41 11.85
C GLU A 99 9.75 15.58 13.12
N PRO A 100 8.74 14.67 13.06
CA PRO A 100 8.36 13.90 14.23
C PRO A 100 9.51 12.98 14.66
N PRO A 101 9.79 12.86 15.97
CA PRO A 101 10.90 12.05 16.45
C PRO A 101 10.72 10.58 16.03
N ALA A 102 11.74 10.00 15.41
CA ALA A 102 11.70 8.63 14.86
C ALA A 102 11.32 7.57 15.91
N ALA A 103 11.71 7.76 17.17
CA ALA A 103 11.33 6.90 18.28
C ALA A 103 9.81 6.89 18.53
N ALA A 104 9.14 8.05 18.45
CA ALA A 104 7.70 8.14 18.65
C ALA A 104 6.93 7.47 17.52
N VAL A 105 7.36 7.67 16.27
CA VAL A 105 6.77 7.02 15.09
C VAL A 105 6.93 5.50 15.17
N SER A 106 8.13 5.03 15.52
CA SER A 106 8.44 3.59 15.62
C SER A 106 7.67 2.92 16.77
N LEU A 107 7.56 3.58 17.92
CA LEU A 107 6.84 3.06 19.07
C LEU A 107 5.33 3.02 18.82
N LEU A 108 4.77 4.05 18.18
CA LEU A 108 3.36 4.06 17.78
C LEU A 108 3.07 2.99 16.71
N ALA A 109 3.96 2.78 15.74
CA ALA A 109 3.83 1.73 14.75
C ALA A 109 3.85 0.33 15.39
N ALA A 110 4.77 0.09 16.33
CA ALA A 110 4.85 -1.17 17.08
C ALA A 110 3.61 -1.41 17.94
N LEU A 111 3.09 -0.36 18.60
CA LEU A 111 1.83 -0.43 19.34
C LEU A 111 0.64 -0.75 18.43
N CYS A 112 0.58 -0.13 17.25
CA CYS A 112 -0.47 -0.38 16.27
C CYS A 112 -0.46 -1.85 15.79
N ILE A 113 0.70 -2.37 15.39
CA ILE A 113 0.85 -3.76 14.95
C ILE A 113 0.47 -4.71 16.09
N SER A 114 1.03 -4.53 17.29
CA SER A 114 0.76 -5.41 18.44
C SER A 114 -0.72 -5.42 18.83
N LEU A 115 -1.40 -4.27 18.80
CA LEU A 115 -2.83 -4.17 19.07
C LEU A 115 -3.66 -4.89 17.99
N LEU A 116 -3.35 -4.69 16.71
CA LEU A 116 -4.01 -5.39 15.60
C LEU A 116 -3.79 -6.91 15.69
N THR A 117 -2.58 -7.35 16.00
CA THR A 117 -2.27 -8.77 16.20
C THR A 117 -3.04 -9.35 17.40
N PHE A 118 -3.12 -8.60 18.50
CA PHE A 118 -3.88 -9.01 19.69
C PHE A 118 -5.37 -9.16 19.40
N VAL A 119 -5.98 -8.17 18.73
CA VAL A 119 -7.39 -8.23 18.31
C VAL A 119 -7.63 -9.42 17.38
N ASN A 120 -6.73 -9.64 16.42
CA ASN A 120 -6.81 -10.78 15.51
C ASN A 120 -6.69 -12.12 16.23
N ALA A 121 -5.88 -12.21 17.29
CA ALA A 121 -5.73 -13.40 18.12
C ALA A 121 -6.96 -13.68 19.01
N MET A 122 -7.63 -12.63 19.50
CA MET A 122 -8.84 -12.77 20.34
C MET A 122 -10.11 -13.07 19.51
N SER A 123 -10.29 -12.36 18.40
CA SER A 123 -11.47 -12.53 17.55
C SER A 123 -11.19 -12.10 16.11
N VAL A 124 -11.12 -13.10 15.24
CA VAL A 124 -10.99 -12.88 13.79
C VAL A 124 -12.16 -12.05 13.26
N ARG A 125 -13.38 -12.26 13.79
CA ARG A 125 -14.57 -11.50 13.36
C ARG A 125 -14.44 -10.01 13.67
N ALA A 126 -13.92 -9.65 14.85
CA ALA A 126 -13.68 -8.25 15.20
C ALA A 126 -12.60 -7.63 14.31
N ALA A 127 -11.52 -8.37 14.04
CA ALA A 127 -10.45 -7.93 13.14
C ALA A 127 -10.96 -7.69 11.72
N THR A 128 -11.80 -8.58 11.17
CA THR A 128 -12.40 -8.42 9.84
C THR A 128 -13.27 -7.17 9.76
N VAL A 129 -14.14 -6.92 10.75
CA VAL A 129 -14.99 -5.72 10.76
C VAL A 129 -14.17 -4.42 10.79
N ILE A 130 -13.09 -4.40 11.58
CA ILE A 130 -12.18 -3.24 11.66
C ILE A 130 -11.48 -3.03 10.31
N GLN A 131 -10.99 -4.11 9.67
CA GLN A 131 -10.32 -4.04 8.37
C GLN A 131 -11.27 -3.61 7.25
N ASP A 132 -12.51 -4.09 7.25
CA ASP A 132 -13.55 -3.70 6.28
C ASP A 132 -13.88 -2.21 6.43
N LEU A 133 -14.01 -1.71 7.65
CA LEU A 133 -14.23 -0.29 7.92
C LEU A 133 -13.05 0.56 7.42
N PHE A 134 -11.80 0.16 7.67
CA PHE A 134 -10.62 0.85 7.14
C PHE A 134 -10.59 0.86 5.61
N THR A 135 -11.01 -0.24 4.98
CA THR A 135 -11.09 -0.34 3.53
C THR A 135 -12.16 0.59 2.96
N ALA A 136 -13.35 0.63 3.57
CA ALA A 136 -14.41 1.55 3.20
C ALA A 136 -13.99 3.01 3.36
N ALA A 137 -13.35 3.37 4.48
CA ALA A 137 -12.83 4.70 4.73
C ALA A 137 -11.76 5.11 3.70
N LYS A 138 -10.86 4.18 3.35
CA LYS A 138 -9.83 4.41 2.31
C LYS A 138 -10.46 4.68 0.94
N LEU A 139 -11.48 3.91 0.55
CA LEU A 139 -12.18 4.13 -0.72
C LEU A 139 -12.90 5.49 -0.72
N PHE A 140 -13.58 5.84 0.38
CA PHE A 140 -14.24 7.13 0.52
C PHE A 140 -13.25 8.31 0.38
N ALA A 141 -12.09 8.24 1.06
CA ALA A 141 -11.06 9.27 0.98
C ALA A 141 -10.52 9.44 -0.45
N LEU A 142 -10.29 8.34 -1.17
CA LEU A 142 -9.85 8.38 -2.57
C LEU A 142 -10.91 9.01 -3.48
N THR A 143 -12.18 8.64 -3.32
CA THR A 143 -13.28 9.22 -4.09
C THR A 143 -13.42 10.72 -3.83
N ALA A 144 -13.29 11.16 -2.56
CA ALA A 144 -13.33 12.57 -2.21
C ALA A 144 -12.20 13.36 -2.89
N ILE A 145 -10.97 12.84 -2.88
CA ILE A 145 -9.82 13.45 -3.57
C ILE A 145 -10.10 13.60 -5.07
N ILE A 146 -10.60 12.56 -5.74
CA ILE A 146 -10.91 12.60 -7.18
C ILE A 146 -11.97 13.68 -7.48
N ILE A 147 -13.05 13.73 -6.69
CA ILE A 147 -14.14 14.70 -6.90
C ILE A 147 -13.64 16.14 -6.70
N THR A 148 -12.88 16.39 -5.63
CA THR A 148 -12.32 17.72 -5.38
C THR A 148 -11.35 18.14 -6.49
N GLY A 149 -10.48 17.23 -6.96
CA GLY A 149 -9.58 17.46 -8.08
C GLY A 149 -10.31 17.82 -9.37
N LEU A 150 -11.36 17.08 -9.73
CA LEU A 150 -12.19 17.38 -10.91
C LEU A 150 -12.93 18.72 -10.77
N ALA A 151 -13.46 19.04 -9.59
CA ALA A 151 -14.13 20.32 -9.34
C ALA A 151 -13.17 21.52 -9.42
N LEU A 152 -11.92 21.35 -8.98
CA LEU A 152 -10.85 22.35 -9.10
C LEU A 152 -10.46 22.60 -10.58
N ILE A 153 -10.34 21.53 -11.38
CA ILE A 153 -10.06 21.62 -12.82
C ILE A 153 -11.20 22.35 -13.55
N GLY A 154 -12.46 22.01 -13.24
CA GLY A 154 -13.63 22.65 -13.85
C GLY A 154 -13.79 24.14 -13.53
N LYS A 155 -13.19 24.62 -12.44
CA LYS A 155 -13.17 26.06 -12.07
C LYS A 155 -12.01 26.84 -12.70
N GLY A 156 -11.14 26.21 -13.48
CA GLY A 156 -10.02 26.89 -14.15
C GLY A 156 -8.89 27.37 -13.23
N MET A 157 -8.90 27.02 -11.94
CA MET A 157 -7.83 27.36 -10.99
C MET A 157 -6.71 26.31 -11.05
N LEU A 158 -5.98 26.27 -12.16
CA LEU A 158 -4.91 25.28 -12.36
C LEU A 158 -3.58 25.66 -11.67
N CYS A 159 -3.43 26.87 -11.11
CA CYS A 159 -2.09 27.41 -10.81
C CYS A 159 -1.76 27.64 -9.32
N THR A 160 -2.70 27.60 -8.36
CA THR A 160 -2.37 28.11 -7.00
C THR A 160 -2.57 27.13 -5.84
N THR A 161 -3.36 26.06 -5.98
CA THR A 161 -3.74 25.22 -4.81
C THR A 161 -3.11 23.82 -4.79
N LEU A 162 -2.70 23.28 -5.95
CA LEU A 162 -2.10 21.93 -6.02
C LEU A 162 -0.70 21.84 -5.39
N VAL A 163 0.01 22.98 -5.25
CA VAL A 163 1.34 23.03 -4.60
C VAL A 163 1.23 23.24 -3.09
N PHE A 164 0.09 23.74 -2.57
CA PHE A 164 -0.03 24.14 -1.16
C PHE A 164 -0.78 23.13 -0.27
N THR A 165 -1.26 22.02 -0.82
CA THR A 165 -2.04 21.02 -0.06
C THR A 165 -1.44 19.60 -0.08
N LEU A 166 -0.25 19.42 -0.65
CA LEU A 166 0.55 18.19 -0.56
C LEU A 166 1.86 18.49 0.15
#